data_AF-A0A2N0QJ66-F1
#
_entry.id   AF-A0A2N0QJ66-F1
#
_cell.length_a   1.000
_cell.length_b   1.000
_cell.length_c   1.000
_cell.angle_alpha   90.00
_cell.angle_beta   90.00
_cell.angle_gamma   90.00
#
_symmetry.space_group_name_H-M   'P 1'
#
loop_
_entity.id
_entity.type
_entity.pdbx_description
1 polymer ?
#
loop_
_entity_poly.entity_id
_entity_poly.type
_entity_poly.pdbx_seq_one_letter_code
_entity_poly.pdbx_strand_id
1 'polypeptide(L)'
;MSYVDILYVHAYEFRTPIEEFMRSLDDAVRSGKVLYIAASNFPSWALARANTFAELRGWSSFIGLQTRYSLLDRSLEFDLQPACAELDVGIIPWGAIADG
;
A
#
# COMPACT_ATOMS: atom_id res chain seq x y z
N MET A 1 -7.08 -19.47 11.23
CA MET A 1 -5.87 -18.61 11.14
C MET A 1 -5.94 -17.61 12.28
N SER A 2 -4.87 -17.49 13.07
CA SER A 2 -4.80 -16.54 14.20
C SER A 2 -4.35 -15.14 13.79
N TYR A 3 -3.68 -15.00 12.65
CA TYR A 3 -3.25 -13.73 12.06
C TYR A 3 -3.11 -13.86 10.53
N VAL A 4 -2.92 -12.73 9.84
CA VAL A 4 -2.48 -12.65 8.44
C VAL A 4 -1.13 -11.92 8.36
N ASP A 5 -0.24 -12.38 7.48
CA ASP A 5 1.08 -11.75 7.34
C ASP A 5 0.97 -10.33 6.76
N ILE A 6 0.22 -10.17 5.66
CA ILE A 6 0.05 -8.88 4.98
C ILE A 6 -1.44 -8.59 4.78
N LEU A 7 -1.93 -7.50 5.37
CA LEU A 7 -3.26 -6.98 5.11
C LEU A 7 -3.21 -5.90 4.03
N TYR A 8 -3.99 -6.08 2.97
CA TYR A 8 -4.07 -5.11 1.88
C TYR A 8 -5.24 -4.16 2.04
N VAL A 9 -5.00 -2.86 1.82
CA VAL A 9 -6.06 -1.95 1.39
C VAL A 9 -6.24 -2.12 -0.11
N HIS A 10 -7.36 -2.69 -0.52
CA HIS A 10 -7.55 -3.16 -1.89
C HIS A 10 -7.62 -2.05 -2.96
N ALA A 11 -8.14 -0.88 -2.58
CA ALA A 11 -8.23 0.28 -3.46
C ALA A 11 -8.22 1.56 -2.63
N TYR A 12 -7.68 2.64 -3.20
CA TYR A 12 -7.78 3.96 -2.59
C TYR A 12 -9.22 4.50 -2.73
N GLU A 13 -9.79 4.94 -1.62
CA GLU A 13 -11.12 5.54 -1.56
C GLU A 13 -11.00 6.95 -0.99
N PHE A 14 -11.69 7.92 -1.60
CA PHE A 14 -11.54 9.34 -1.31
C PHE A 14 -12.42 9.83 -0.15
N ARG A 15 -13.40 9.01 0.27
CA ARG A 15 -14.36 9.36 1.33
C ARG A 15 -13.83 9.16 2.74
N THR A 16 -12.85 8.28 2.92
CA THR A 16 -12.25 8.01 4.24
C THR A 16 -10.95 8.80 4.39
N PRO A 17 -10.81 9.68 5.39
CA PRO A 17 -9.56 10.38 5.65
C PRO A 17 -8.39 9.41 5.84
N ILE A 18 -7.20 9.80 5.34
CA ILE A 18 -6.00 8.95 5.41
C ILE A 18 -5.65 8.62 6.85
N GLU A 19 -5.77 9.60 7.73
CA GLU A 19 -5.50 9.52 9.14
C GLU A 19 -6.40 8.49 9.84
N GLU A 20 -7.67 8.38 9.39
CA GLU A 20 -8.65 7.45 9.96
C GLU A 20 -8.34 6.00 9.61
N PHE A 21 -8.11 5.70 8.32
CA PHE A 21 -7.80 4.32 7.94
C PHE A 21 -6.41 3.92 8.42
N MET A 22 -5.43 4.83 8.44
CA MET A 22 -4.08 4.51 8.95
C MET A 22 -4.10 4.21 10.45
N ARG A 23 -4.91 4.92 11.26
CA ARG A 23 -5.13 4.56 12.67
C ARG A 23 -5.69 3.15 12.79
N SER A 24 -6.72 2.83 12.00
CA SER A 24 -7.39 1.53 12.03
C SER A 24 -6.46 0.38 11.63
N LEU A 25 -5.60 0.60 10.64
CA LEU A 25 -4.58 -0.36 10.21
C LEU A 25 -3.52 -0.59 11.30
N ASP A 26 -3.07 0.48 11.97
CA ASP A 26 -2.15 0.39 13.10
C ASP A 26 -2.77 -0.37 14.29
N ASP A 27 -4.05 -0.14 14.59
CA ASP A 27 -4.78 -0.93 15.58
C ASP A 27 -4.81 -2.42 15.24
N ALA A 28 -4.99 -2.76 13.96
CA ALA A 28 -4.97 -4.15 13.50
C ALA A 28 -3.59 -4.80 13.71
N VAL A 29 -2.51 -4.09 13.39
CA VAL A 29 -1.13 -4.56 13.63
C VAL A 29 -0.85 -4.72 15.13
N ARG A 30 -1.15 -3.70 15.94
CA ARG A 30 -0.95 -3.74 17.40
C ARG A 30 -1.75 -4.82 18.09
N SER A 31 -2.90 -5.20 17.53
CA SER A 31 -3.72 -6.31 18.05
C SER A 31 -3.12 -7.70 17.78
N GLY A 32 -2.06 -7.80 16.98
CA GLY A 32 -1.42 -9.06 16.59
C GLY A 32 -2.20 -9.86 15.53
N LYS A 33 -3.28 -9.30 14.97
CA LYS A 33 -4.05 -9.94 13.89
C LYS A 33 -3.39 -9.80 12.52
N VAL A 34 -2.48 -8.84 12.38
CA VAL A 34 -1.79 -8.49 11.14
C VAL A 34 -0.32 -8.25 11.47
N LEU A 35 0.61 -8.77 10.65
CA LEU A 35 2.04 -8.47 10.83
C LEU A 35 2.44 -7.19 10.08
N TYR A 36 1.97 -7.04 8.83
CA TYR A 36 2.31 -5.92 7.96
C TYR A 36 1.11 -5.44 7.16
N ILE A 37 1.17 -4.19 6.69
CA ILE A 37 0.15 -3.61 5.82
C ILE A 37 0.72 -3.28 4.45
N ALA A 38 -0.11 -3.44 3.42
CA ALA A 38 0.20 -3.10 2.05
C ALA A 38 -0.99 -2.37 1.40
N ALA A 39 -0.71 -1.62 0.35
CA ALA A 39 -1.72 -0.94 -0.45
C ALA A 39 -1.89 -1.65 -1.79
N SER A 40 -3.05 -1.46 -2.42
CA SER A 40 -3.28 -1.84 -3.81
C SER A 40 -4.04 -0.75 -4.53
N ASN A 41 -3.66 -0.47 -5.77
CA ASN A 41 -4.31 0.54 -6.61
C ASN A 41 -4.37 1.92 -5.95
N PHE A 42 -3.32 2.29 -5.23
CA PHE A 42 -3.14 3.63 -4.66
C PHE A 42 -2.41 4.54 -5.66
N PRO A 43 -2.79 5.82 -5.76
CA PRO A 43 -1.93 6.81 -6.40
C PRO A 43 -0.70 7.12 -5.52
N SER A 44 0.42 7.50 -6.14
CA SER A 44 1.70 7.77 -5.48
C SER A 44 1.56 8.78 -4.31
N TRP A 45 0.83 9.87 -4.54
CA TRP A 45 0.64 10.93 -3.54
C TRP A 45 -0.08 10.43 -2.29
N ALA A 46 -1.01 9.49 -2.44
CA ALA A 46 -1.77 8.94 -1.32
C ALA A 46 -0.91 7.97 -0.51
N LEU A 47 -0.12 7.13 -1.20
CA LEU A 47 0.86 6.24 -0.58
C LEU A 47 1.90 7.05 0.20
N ALA A 48 2.48 8.09 -0.41
CA ALA A 48 3.43 9.00 0.22
C ALA A 48 2.83 9.67 1.46
N ARG A 49 1.64 10.27 1.33
CA ARG A 49 0.97 10.94 2.45
C ARG A 49 0.64 9.99 3.59
N ALA A 50 0.20 8.76 3.29
CA ALA A 50 -0.09 7.75 4.29
C ALA A 50 1.17 7.34 5.07
N ASN A 51 2.28 7.07 4.39
CA ASN A 51 3.54 6.73 5.04
C ASN A 51 4.15 7.89 5.82
N THR A 52 4.02 9.14 5.35
CA THR A 52 4.39 10.33 6.14
C THR A 52 3.59 10.42 7.44
N PHE A 53 2.28 10.16 7.42
CA PHE A 53 1.50 10.10 8.67
C PHE A 53 1.95 8.97 9.59
N ALA A 54 2.27 7.80 9.03
CA ALA A 54 2.73 6.67 9.81
C ALA A 54 4.03 7.01 10.55
N GLU A 55 5.00 7.61 9.85
CA GLU A 55 6.25 8.08 10.42
C GLU A 55 6.03 9.11 11.54
N LEU A 56 5.25 10.16 11.26
CA LEU A 56 5.00 11.25 12.22
C LEU A 56 4.22 10.81 13.47
N ARG A 57 3.45 9.72 13.38
CA ARG A 57 2.59 9.22 14.47
C ARG A 57 3.14 7.97 15.14
N GLY A 58 4.25 7.40 14.65
CA GLY A 58 4.74 6.09 15.11
C GLY A 58 3.72 4.98 14.87
N TRP A 59 3.03 5.03 13.72
CA TRP A 59 2.13 3.97 13.27
C TRP A 59 2.85 3.06 12.28
N SER A 60 2.25 1.90 12.02
CA SER A 60 2.73 0.96 10.99
C SER A 60 2.60 1.58 9.59
N SER A 61 3.68 1.58 8.81
CA SER A 61 3.73 2.07 7.43
C SER A 61 3.36 0.98 6.41
N PHE A 62 2.95 1.37 5.21
CA PHE A 62 2.81 0.44 4.08
C PHE A 62 4.18 -0.05 3.62
N ILE A 63 4.35 -1.38 3.56
CA ILE A 63 5.60 -2.03 3.10
C ILE A 63 5.53 -2.49 1.64
N GLY A 64 4.33 -2.47 1.05
CA GLY A 64 4.11 -2.98 -0.30
C GLY A 64 3.00 -2.27 -1.05
N LEU A 65 3.14 -2.18 -2.37
CA LEU A 65 2.13 -1.72 -3.31
C LEU A 65 1.85 -2.81 -4.35
N GLN A 66 0.63 -3.34 -4.34
CA GLN A 66 0.13 -4.21 -5.39
C GLN A 66 -0.50 -3.37 -6.51
N THR A 67 0.09 -3.39 -7.71
CA THR A 67 -0.38 -2.60 -8.86
C THR A 67 -0.23 -3.35 -10.19
N ARG A 68 -0.98 -2.95 -11.21
CA ARG A 68 -0.97 -3.60 -12.53
C ARG A 68 0.39 -3.37 -13.19
N TYR A 69 0.96 -4.44 -13.74
CA TYR A 69 2.16 -4.34 -14.58
C TYR A 69 2.21 -5.46 -15.60
N SER A 70 2.42 -5.09 -16.86
CA SER A 70 2.65 -6.04 -17.94
C SER A 70 3.45 -5.37 -19.06
N LEU A 71 3.80 -6.13 -20.09
CA LEU A 71 4.38 -5.54 -21.30
C LEU A 71 3.45 -4.50 -21.96
N LEU A 72 2.14 -4.68 -21.80
CA LEU A 72 1.11 -3.80 -22.37
C LEU A 72 0.75 -2.61 -21.46
N ASP A 73 1.01 -2.72 -20.16
CA ASP A 73 0.73 -1.68 -19.17
C ASP A 73 1.95 -1.43 -18.29
N ARG A 74 2.66 -0.34 -18.61
CA ARG A 74 3.86 0.13 -17.92
C ARG A 74 3.62 1.48 -17.24
N SER A 75 2.36 1.84 -17.01
CA SER A 75 1.98 3.14 -16.44
C SER A 75 2.62 3.42 -15.07
N LEU A 76 2.85 2.37 -14.28
CA LEU A 76 3.47 2.49 -12.96
C LEU A 76 4.90 3.05 -12.99
N GLU A 77 5.64 2.88 -14.09
CA GLU A 77 7.06 3.28 -14.19
C GLU A 77 7.22 4.80 -14.13
N PHE A 78 6.18 5.54 -14.49
CA PHE A 78 6.21 6.99 -14.56
C PHE A 78 6.22 7.65 -13.17
N ASP A 79 5.49 7.08 -12.21
CA ASP A 79 5.20 7.76 -10.94
C ASP A 79 5.21 6.81 -9.73
N LEU A 80 4.61 5.63 -9.86
CA LEU A 80 4.56 4.67 -8.75
C LEU A 80 5.90 4.00 -8.46
N GLN A 81 6.66 3.63 -9.50
CA GLN A 81 7.99 3.01 -9.32
C GLN A 81 8.98 3.93 -8.60
N PRO A 82 9.20 5.19 -9.02
CA PRO A 82 10.09 6.09 -8.30
C PRO A 82 9.57 6.40 -6.89
N ALA A 83 8.25 6.58 -6.70
CA ALA A 83 7.69 6.79 -5.37
C ALA A 83 7.92 5.59 -4.44
N CYS A 84 7.74 4.36 -4.94
CA CYS A 84 8.00 3.16 -4.15
C CYS A 84 9.48 3.02 -3.80
N ALA A 85 10.39 3.35 -4.72
CA ALA A 85 11.83 3.34 -4.46
C ALA A 85 12.24 4.35 -3.40
N GLU A 86 11.68 5.57 -3.43
CA GLU A 86 11.96 6.62 -2.44
C GLU A 86 11.42 6.27 -1.04
N LEU A 87 10.23 5.65 -0.98
CA LEU A 87 9.55 5.33 0.27
C LEU A 87 9.93 3.95 0.87
N ASP A 88 10.85 3.22 0.24
CA ASP A 88 11.21 1.84 0.57
C ASP A 88 10.00 0.88 0.60
N VAL A 89 9.15 0.99 -0.42
CA VAL A 89 7.93 0.18 -0.60
C VAL A 89 8.16 -0.86 -1.70
N GLY A 90 7.92 -2.14 -1.39
CA GLY A 90 8.01 -3.21 -2.38
C GLY A 90 6.88 -3.16 -3.42
N ILE A 91 7.16 -3.49 -4.68
CA ILE A 91 6.13 -3.58 -5.73
C ILE A 91 5.73 -5.03 -5.93
N ILE A 92 4.43 -5.32 -5.86
CA ILE A 92 3.84 -6.65 -6.09
C ILE A 92 2.99 -6.57 -7.37
N PRO A 93 3.56 -6.87 -8.55
CA PRO A 93 2.83 -6.71 -9.80
C PRO A 93 1.71 -7.74 -9.92
N TRP A 94 0.57 -7.31 -10.46
CA TRP A 94 -0.50 -8.20 -10.93
C TRP A 94 -0.79 -7.98 -12.41
N GLY A 95 -1.44 -8.96 -13.05
CA GLY A 95 -1.74 -8.90 -14.48
C GLY A 95 -0.52 -9.06 -15.37
N ALA A 96 0.46 -9.88 -14.98
CA ALA A 96 1.72 -10.06 -15.71
C ALA A 96 1.54 -10.44 -17.19
N ILE A 97 0.45 -11.13 -17.51
CA ILE A 97 0.03 -11.51 -18.88
C ILE A 97 -1.21 -10.74 -19.34
N ALA A 98 -1.41 -9.53 -18.85
CA ALA A 98 -2.66 -8.78 -18.95
C ALA A 98 -3.84 -9.62 -18.40
N ASP A 99 -4.83 -9.90 -19.23
CA ASP A 99 -6.05 -10.62 -18.85
C ASP A 99 -6.11 -12.06 -19.41
N GLY A 100 -5.01 -12.57 -19.99
CA GLY A 100 -4.92 -13.94 -20.56
C GLY A 100 -4.29 -14.00 -21.95
#